data_AF-A0A3S8Z7Z6-F1
#
_entry.id   AF-A0A3S8Z7Z6-F1
#
_cell.length_a   1.000
_cell.length_b   1.000
_cell.length_c   1.000
_cell.angle_alpha   90.00
_cell.angle_beta   90.00
_cell.angle_gamma   90.00
#
_symmetry.space_group_name_H-M   'P 1'
#
loop_
_entity.id
_entity.type
_entity.pdbx_description
1 polymer ?
#
loop_
_entity_poly.entity_id
_entity_poly.type
_entity_poly.pdbx_seq_one_letter_code
_entity_poly.pdbx_strand_id
1 'polypeptide(L)'
;MKIRKIVGLMAASFIAFTMSACSDDSTPEDTTSVESSASETEAPEETETSEQPEASGQTADEACLAMIGPMSEANNAMLESAQSSASDPQTAVNMWSDLANGFEEIATDTVNPEVKAAATTAQADIASVRDAIQKVFVDEDMGAMGEYTTALEEMSESYTALMELCQ
;
A
#
# COMPACT_ATOMS: atom_id res chain seq x y z
N MET A 1 24.99 -33.98 -13.58
CA MET A 1 25.76 -32.75 -13.28
C MET A 1 25.54 -32.42 -11.79
N LYS A 2 26.61 -32.11 -11.06
CA LYS A 2 26.65 -32.07 -9.59
C LYS A 2 25.95 -30.84 -8.99
N ILE A 3 25.28 -31.10 -7.87
CA ILE A 3 24.54 -30.22 -6.95
C ILE A 3 25.41 -29.06 -6.44
N ARG A 4 24.82 -27.86 -6.33
CA ARG A 4 25.18 -26.87 -5.29
C ARG A 4 23.89 -26.41 -4.60
N LYS A 5 23.71 -26.90 -3.38
CA LYS A 5 22.77 -26.35 -2.39
C LYS A 5 23.40 -25.08 -1.84
N ILE A 6 22.67 -23.97 -1.83
CA ILE A 6 22.95 -22.85 -0.93
C ILE A 6 21.89 -22.92 0.16
N VAL A 7 22.37 -23.27 1.34
CA VAL A 7 21.67 -23.20 2.61
C VAL A 7 22.21 -21.96 3.32
N GLY A 8 21.32 -21.15 3.89
CA GLY A 8 21.70 -20.05 4.78
C GLY A 8 20.62 -18.96 4.86
N LEU A 9 20.04 -18.52 5.99
CA LEU A 9 19.70 -19.05 7.33
C LEU A 9 19.35 -17.79 8.19
N MET A 10 18.26 -17.86 8.99
CA MET A 10 17.83 -16.96 10.10
C MET A 10 17.23 -15.58 9.73
N ALA A 11 16.29 -14.98 10.48
CA ALA A 11 15.44 -15.37 11.62
C ALA A 11 14.35 -14.29 11.85
N ALA A 12 13.20 -14.77 12.34
CA ALA A 12 12.09 -14.16 13.07
C ALA A 12 12.05 -12.65 13.39
N SER A 13 10.86 -12.07 13.19
CA SER A 13 10.15 -11.25 14.20
C SER A 13 8.64 -11.39 14.00
N PHE A 14 8.01 -12.31 14.73
CA PHE A 14 6.56 -12.31 14.91
C PHE A 14 6.23 -11.32 16.03
N ILE A 15 5.59 -10.20 15.69
CA ILE A 15 4.99 -9.33 16.70
C ILE A 15 3.70 -10.03 17.16
N ALA A 16 3.67 -10.42 18.43
CA ALA A 16 2.48 -10.94 19.06
C ALA A 16 1.44 -9.82 19.16
N PHE A 17 0.29 -10.01 18.50
CA PHE A 17 -0.92 -9.23 18.73
C PHE A 17 -1.38 -9.45 20.18
N THR A 18 -1.04 -8.52 21.09
CA THR A 18 -1.72 -8.46 22.38
C THR A 18 -3.06 -7.80 22.16
N MET A 19 -4.14 -8.59 22.14
CA MET A 19 -5.50 -8.06 22.27
C MET A 19 -5.59 -7.31 23.60
N SER A 20 -5.64 -5.98 23.54
CA SER A 20 -6.18 -5.16 24.61
C SER A 20 -7.68 -5.44 24.71
N ALA A 21 -8.02 -6.37 25.61
CA ALA A 21 -9.37 -6.53 26.07
C ALA A 21 -9.83 -5.21 26.71
N CYS A 22 -10.94 -4.65 26.21
CA CYS A 22 -11.75 -3.70 26.95
C CYS A 22 -12.24 -4.38 28.23
N SER A 23 -11.52 -4.17 29.34
CA SER A 23 -12.08 -4.33 30.68
C SER A 23 -12.66 -2.99 31.09
N ASP A 24 -13.95 -2.85 30.81
CA ASP A 24 -14.85 -2.04 31.60
C ASP A 24 -14.98 -2.72 32.99
N ASP A 25 -14.66 -2.02 34.08
CA ASP A 25 -15.39 -2.03 35.37
C ASP A 25 -14.58 -1.41 36.53
N SER A 26 -14.99 -0.19 36.92
CA SER A 26 -15.29 0.30 38.27
C SER A 26 -14.32 0.23 39.47
N THR A 27 -14.01 1.45 39.97
CA THR A 27 -14.01 1.91 41.39
C THR A 27 -12.66 2.17 42.08
N PRO A 28 -12.46 3.38 42.66
CA PRO A 28 -11.28 3.76 43.45
C PRO A 28 -11.48 3.49 44.96
N GLU A 29 -10.38 3.33 45.72
CA GLU A 29 -10.22 3.71 47.14
C GLU A 29 -8.73 3.44 47.54
N ASP A 30 -7.96 4.50 47.85
CA ASP A 30 -7.60 4.97 49.21
C ASP A 30 -6.58 4.05 49.92
N THR A 31 -5.30 4.38 50.08
CA THR A 31 -4.66 5.20 51.13
C THR A 31 -3.18 4.76 51.09
N THR A 32 -2.11 5.55 51.26
CA THR A 32 -1.67 6.23 52.48
C THR A 32 -0.33 6.91 52.18
N SER A 33 -0.11 8.06 52.82
CA SER A 33 1.11 8.88 52.87
C SER A 33 2.46 8.17 52.92
N VAL A 34 3.46 8.81 52.28
CA VAL A 34 4.73 9.10 52.93
C VAL A 34 5.18 10.53 52.60
N GLU A 35 5.66 11.19 53.64
CA GLU A 35 5.96 12.60 53.79
C GLU A 35 7.39 12.96 53.32
N SER A 36 7.57 14.23 52.94
CA SER A 36 8.77 15.06 53.15
C SER A 36 10.11 14.69 52.48
N SER A 37 10.55 15.49 51.49
CA SER A 37 11.52 16.59 51.73
C SER A 37 12.04 17.27 50.46
N ALA A 38 12.12 18.60 50.59
CA ALA A 38 13.14 19.51 50.09
C ALA A 38 13.25 19.84 48.58
N SER A 39 13.23 21.15 48.35
CA SER A 39 13.53 21.90 47.13
C SER A 39 14.86 21.52 46.46
N GLU A 40 14.86 21.52 45.13
CA GLU A 40 15.84 22.29 44.36
C GLU A 40 15.26 22.65 42.99
N THR A 41 15.39 23.93 42.65
CA THR A 41 15.14 24.49 41.32
C THR A 41 16.26 24.04 40.41
N GLU A 42 15.96 23.33 39.33
CA GLU A 42 16.81 23.32 38.14
C GLU A 42 15.99 23.61 36.88
N ALA A 43 16.63 24.40 36.03
CA ALA A 43 16.15 25.09 34.85
C ALA A 43 15.65 24.13 33.74
N PRO A 44 14.89 24.63 32.75
CA PRO A 44 14.50 23.81 31.61
C PRO A 44 15.77 23.51 30.79
N GLU A 45 16.25 22.26 30.83
CA GLU A 45 17.21 21.83 29.83
C GLU A 45 16.49 21.63 28.50
N GLU A 46 17.17 22.19 27.51
CA GLU A 46 16.67 22.53 26.20
C GLU A 46 16.24 21.27 25.44
N THR A 47 15.15 21.44 24.71
CA THR A 47 14.82 20.67 23.52
C THR A 47 16.10 20.36 22.72
N GLU A 48 16.62 19.13 22.84
CA GLU A 48 17.30 18.48 21.72
C GLU A 48 16.22 18.11 20.71
N THR A 49 15.67 19.14 20.08
CA THR A 49 15.18 19.05 18.71
C THR A 49 16.40 18.60 17.91
N SER A 50 16.45 17.29 17.65
CA SER A 50 17.23 16.78 16.54
C SER A 50 16.52 17.29 15.28
N GLU A 51 16.86 18.50 14.86
CA GLU A 51 16.74 18.92 13.47
C GLU A 51 17.68 18.01 12.65
N GLN A 52 17.23 16.77 12.45
CA GLN A 52 17.64 15.99 11.29
C GLN A 52 17.36 16.90 10.08
N PRO A 53 18.31 17.07 9.15
CA PRO A 53 18.06 17.91 7.99
C PRO A 53 16.82 17.36 7.32
N GLU A 54 15.76 18.19 7.26
CA GLU A 54 14.61 17.98 6.39
C GLU A 54 15.18 17.71 5.00
N ALA A 55 15.31 16.43 4.66
CA ALA A 55 15.56 16.01 3.31
C ALA A 55 14.43 16.63 2.51
N SER A 56 14.76 17.60 1.66
CA SER A 56 13.82 18.35 0.85
C SER A 56 13.27 17.45 -0.25
N GLY A 57 12.58 16.39 0.16
CA GLY A 57 12.02 15.33 -0.65
C GLY A 57 10.56 15.15 -0.28
N GLN A 58 9.76 14.79 -1.28
CA GLN A 58 8.33 14.53 -1.12
C GLN A 58 8.10 13.47 -0.04
N THR A 59 7.23 13.75 0.92
CA THR A 59 6.84 12.77 1.94
C THR A 59 6.02 11.64 1.30
N ALA A 60 5.91 10.50 1.98
CA ALA A 60 5.03 9.42 1.52
C ALA A 60 3.58 9.91 1.41
N ASP A 61 3.11 10.67 2.40
CA ASP A 61 1.75 11.25 2.42
C ASP A 61 1.50 12.19 1.21
N GLU A 62 2.44 13.07 0.89
CA GLU A 62 2.33 13.97 -0.26
C GLU A 62 2.29 13.19 -1.59
N ALA A 63 3.07 12.13 -1.69
CA ALA A 63 3.06 11.24 -2.85
C ALA A 63 1.77 10.41 -2.95
N CYS A 64 1.25 9.94 -1.81
CA CYS A 64 0.00 9.20 -1.72
C CYS A 64 -1.23 10.05 -2.06
N LEU A 65 -1.25 11.32 -1.65
CA LEU A 65 -2.31 12.26 -2.02
C LEU A 65 -2.38 12.48 -3.54
N ALA A 66 -1.25 12.42 -4.24
CA ALA A 66 -1.22 12.55 -5.70
C ALA A 66 -1.94 11.40 -6.42
N MET A 67 -2.11 10.24 -5.76
CA MET A 67 -2.78 9.07 -6.35
C MET A 67 -4.31 9.13 -6.28
N ILE A 68 -4.88 10.01 -5.45
CA ILE A 68 -6.34 10.12 -5.26
C ILE A 68 -7.06 10.44 -6.58
N GLY A 69 -6.49 11.34 -7.39
CA GLY A 69 -7.05 11.73 -8.68
C GLY A 69 -7.16 10.54 -9.64
N PRO A 70 -6.03 9.91 -10.00
CA PRO A 70 -6.01 8.72 -10.86
C PRO A 70 -6.90 7.57 -10.35
N MET A 71 -6.90 7.29 -9.04
CA MET A 71 -7.77 6.24 -8.47
C MET A 71 -9.27 6.58 -8.62
N SER A 72 -9.65 7.85 -8.44
CA SER A 72 -11.03 8.30 -8.63
C SER A 72 -11.46 8.20 -10.09
N GLU A 73 -10.60 8.61 -11.02
CA GLU A 73 -10.83 8.49 -12.46
C GLU A 73 -10.98 7.03 -12.89
N ALA A 74 -10.10 6.15 -12.40
CA ALA A 74 -10.17 4.71 -12.62
C ALA A 74 -11.50 4.10 -12.13
N ASN A 75 -11.95 4.49 -10.94
CA ASN A 75 -13.22 4.01 -10.39
C ASN A 75 -14.41 4.47 -11.24
N ASN A 76 -14.38 5.71 -11.76
CA ASN A 76 -15.43 6.19 -12.67
C ASN A 76 -15.40 5.46 -14.01
N ALA A 77 -14.21 5.23 -14.59
CA ALA A 77 -14.05 4.46 -15.81
C ALA A 77 -14.49 3.00 -15.65
N MET A 78 -14.25 2.38 -14.48
CA MET A 78 -14.79 1.07 -14.14
C MET A 78 -16.32 1.05 -14.11
N LEU A 79 -16.96 2.04 -13.50
CA LEU A 79 -18.42 2.14 -13.45
C LEU A 79 -19.03 2.34 -14.84
N GLU A 80 -18.37 3.12 -15.71
CA GLU A 80 -18.78 3.32 -17.09
C GLU A 80 -18.59 2.04 -17.92
N SER A 81 -17.41 1.42 -17.84
CA SER A 81 -17.08 0.20 -18.58
C SER A 81 -17.85 -1.03 -18.11
N ALA A 82 -18.28 -1.10 -16.85
CA ALA A 82 -19.11 -2.20 -16.35
C ALA A 82 -20.45 -2.35 -17.13
N GLN A 83 -20.94 -1.26 -17.73
CA GLN A 83 -22.17 -1.28 -18.52
C GLN A 83 -21.96 -1.75 -19.96
N SER A 84 -20.75 -1.62 -20.51
CA SER A 84 -20.44 -1.90 -21.91
C SER A 84 -19.55 -3.13 -22.12
N SER A 85 -18.74 -3.50 -21.13
CA SER A 85 -17.72 -4.56 -21.19
C SER A 85 -18.26 -5.94 -21.56
N ALA A 86 -19.51 -6.25 -21.19
CA ALA A 86 -20.14 -7.52 -21.57
C ALA A 86 -20.43 -7.64 -23.08
N SER A 87 -20.60 -6.51 -23.77
CA SER A 87 -20.87 -6.44 -25.22
C SER A 87 -19.71 -5.90 -26.05
N ASP A 88 -18.73 -5.28 -25.39
CA ASP A 88 -17.52 -4.75 -25.99
C ASP A 88 -16.32 -4.94 -25.03
N PRO A 89 -15.66 -6.10 -25.08
CA PRO A 89 -14.49 -6.40 -24.25
C PRO A 89 -13.31 -5.43 -24.47
N GLN A 90 -13.24 -4.78 -25.65
CA GLN A 90 -12.18 -3.80 -25.92
C GLN A 90 -12.31 -2.56 -25.04
N THR A 91 -13.53 -2.18 -24.67
CA THR A 91 -13.74 -1.09 -23.70
C THR A 91 -13.12 -1.42 -22.34
N ALA A 92 -13.17 -2.69 -21.89
CA ALA A 92 -12.49 -3.10 -20.66
C ALA A 92 -10.96 -3.01 -20.80
N VAL A 93 -10.39 -3.50 -21.91
CA VAL A 93 -8.95 -3.41 -22.18
C VAL A 93 -8.47 -1.96 -22.15
N ASN A 94 -9.22 -1.03 -22.75
CA ASN A 94 -8.86 0.38 -22.77
C ASN A 94 -8.87 0.99 -21.37
N MET A 95 -9.93 0.72 -20.57
CA MET A 95 -10.01 1.19 -19.19
C MET A 95 -8.82 0.72 -18.33
N TRP A 96 -8.46 -0.57 -18.43
CA TRP A 96 -7.30 -1.09 -17.71
C TRP A 96 -5.97 -0.53 -18.22
N SER A 97 -5.90 -0.18 -19.51
CA SER A 97 -4.74 0.52 -20.08
C SER A 97 -4.59 1.92 -19.49
N ASP A 98 -5.68 2.69 -19.44
CA ASP A 98 -5.67 4.05 -18.89
C ASP A 98 -5.30 4.04 -17.40
N LEU A 99 -5.79 3.05 -16.65
CA LEU A 99 -5.42 2.85 -15.26
C LEU A 99 -3.92 2.53 -15.09
N ALA A 100 -3.35 1.64 -15.92
CA ALA A 100 -1.92 1.35 -15.88
C ALA A 100 -1.08 2.60 -16.20
N ASN A 101 -1.50 3.39 -17.19
CA ASN A 101 -0.84 4.65 -17.55
C ASN A 101 -0.89 5.65 -16.39
N GLY A 102 -2.01 5.77 -15.68
CA GLY A 102 -2.11 6.64 -14.49
C GLY A 102 -1.10 6.26 -13.40
N PHE A 103 -0.87 4.96 -13.15
CA PHE A 103 0.17 4.51 -12.23
C PHE A 103 1.59 4.71 -12.77
N GLU A 104 1.80 4.62 -14.08
CA GLU A 104 3.08 4.99 -14.71
C GLU A 104 3.41 6.47 -14.51
N GLU A 105 2.42 7.36 -14.66
CA GLU A 105 2.57 8.80 -14.42
C GLU A 105 2.94 9.06 -12.95
N ILE A 106 2.21 8.46 -12.00
CA ILE A 106 2.54 8.54 -10.57
C ILE A 106 3.98 8.08 -10.31
N ALA A 107 4.35 6.90 -10.83
CA ALA A 107 5.68 6.35 -10.64
C ALA A 107 6.76 7.25 -11.25
N THR A 108 6.47 7.94 -12.34
CA THR A 108 7.42 8.86 -13.00
C THR A 108 7.59 10.16 -12.21
N ASP A 109 6.49 10.73 -11.72
CA ASP A 109 6.46 12.06 -11.11
C ASP A 109 6.84 12.05 -9.62
N THR A 110 6.54 10.97 -8.90
CA THR A 110 6.91 10.89 -7.48
C THR A 110 8.42 10.77 -7.30
N VAL A 111 8.96 11.52 -6.34
CA VAL A 111 10.37 11.40 -5.93
C VAL A 111 10.54 10.52 -4.69
N ASN A 112 9.43 10.15 -4.04
CA ASN A 112 9.44 9.21 -2.93
C ASN A 112 9.74 7.79 -3.46
N PRO A 113 10.83 7.13 -3.02
CA PRO A 113 11.24 5.85 -3.59
C PRO A 113 10.28 4.70 -3.27
N GLU A 114 9.62 4.75 -2.11
CA GLU A 114 8.68 3.71 -1.68
C GLU A 114 7.39 3.79 -2.50
N VAL A 115 6.83 5.01 -2.64
CA VAL A 115 5.63 5.22 -3.48
C VAL A 115 5.94 4.97 -4.94
N LYS A 116 7.11 5.34 -5.45
CA LYS A 116 7.56 5.00 -6.81
C LYS A 116 7.57 3.49 -7.05
N ALA A 117 8.17 2.73 -6.13
CA ALA A 117 8.24 1.27 -6.25
C ALA A 117 6.85 0.62 -6.18
N ALA A 118 6.01 1.07 -5.25
CA ALA A 118 4.65 0.58 -5.12
C ALA A 118 3.80 0.91 -6.36
N ALA A 119 3.87 2.14 -6.87
CA ALA A 119 3.18 2.54 -8.09
C ALA A 119 3.67 1.79 -9.34
N THR A 120 4.98 1.53 -9.44
CA THR A 120 5.54 0.71 -10.53
C THR A 120 5.04 -0.73 -10.48
N THR A 121 4.94 -1.30 -9.29
CA THR A 121 4.44 -2.68 -9.11
C THR A 121 2.96 -2.75 -9.46
N ALA A 122 2.15 -1.81 -8.93
CA ALA A 122 0.74 -1.70 -9.27
C ALA A 122 0.52 -1.53 -10.79
N GLN A 123 1.30 -0.67 -11.45
CA GLN A 123 1.26 -0.50 -12.90
C GLN A 123 1.46 -1.81 -13.66
N ALA A 124 2.46 -2.61 -13.26
CA ALA A 124 2.77 -3.89 -13.91
C ALA A 124 1.64 -4.92 -13.71
N ASP A 125 1.05 -4.98 -12.52
CA ASP A 125 -0.02 -5.94 -12.21
C ASP A 125 -1.34 -5.54 -12.90
N ILE A 126 -1.66 -4.24 -12.94
CA ILE A 126 -2.79 -3.69 -13.70
C ILE A 126 -2.62 -3.98 -15.20
N ALA A 127 -1.41 -3.80 -15.74
CA ALA A 127 -1.08 -4.15 -17.12
C ALA A 127 -1.25 -5.65 -17.39
N SER A 128 -0.94 -6.51 -16.41
CA SER A 128 -1.16 -7.96 -16.51
C SER A 128 -2.64 -8.32 -16.55
N VAL A 129 -3.49 -7.61 -15.77
CA VAL A 129 -4.95 -7.76 -15.84
C VAL A 129 -5.48 -7.37 -17.22
N ARG A 130 -5.04 -6.22 -17.75
CA ARG A 130 -5.38 -5.78 -19.12
C ARG A 130 -5.04 -6.87 -20.14
N ASP A 131 -3.81 -7.38 -20.11
CA ASP A 131 -3.33 -8.35 -21.09
C ASP A 131 -4.08 -9.69 -20.98
N ALA A 132 -4.42 -10.10 -19.76
CA ALA A 132 -5.25 -11.28 -19.55
C ALA A 132 -6.68 -11.09 -20.05
N ILE A 133 -7.28 -9.90 -19.88
CA ILE A 133 -8.60 -9.57 -20.43
C ILE A 133 -8.56 -9.59 -21.96
N GLN A 134 -7.54 -9.01 -22.57
CA GLN A 134 -7.33 -9.06 -24.03
C GLN A 134 -7.32 -10.52 -24.50
N LYS A 135 -6.48 -11.37 -23.90
CA LYS A 135 -6.41 -12.79 -24.27
C LYS A 135 -7.74 -13.51 -24.12
N VAL A 136 -8.37 -13.41 -22.94
CA VAL A 136 -9.56 -14.20 -22.61
C VAL A 136 -10.79 -13.72 -23.37
N PHE A 137 -11.04 -12.41 -23.42
CA PHE A 137 -12.32 -11.86 -23.85
C PHE A 137 -12.29 -11.20 -25.23
N VAL A 138 -11.12 -10.75 -25.71
CA VAL A 138 -10.99 -10.22 -27.09
C VAL A 138 -10.47 -11.30 -28.03
N ASP A 139 -9.42 -12.01 -27.64
CA ASP A 139 -8.80 -13.07 -28.46
C ASP A 139 -9.49 -14.44 -28.26
N GLU A 140 -10.48 -14.51 -27.36
CA GLU A 140 -11.29 -15.70 -27.03
C GLU A 140 -10.46 -16.91 -26.54
N ASP A 141 -9.26 -16.68 -25.99
CA ASP A 141 -8.41 -17.72 -25.41
C ASP A 141 -8.86 -18.07 -23.97
N MET A 142 -9.86 -18.93 -23.89
CA MET A 142 -10.37 -19.44 -22.60
C MET A 142 -9.33 -20.28 -21.83
N GLY A 143 -8.23 -20.70 -22.47
CA GLY A 143 -7.10 -21.36 -21.79
C GLY A 143 -6.34 -20.40 -20.87
N ALA A 144 -6.38 -19.10 -21.16
CA ALA A 144 -5.73 -18.04 -20.38
C ALA A 144 -6.54 -17.61 -19.14
N MET A 145 -7.68 -18.22 -18.84
CA MET A 145 -8.49 -17.88 -17.65
C MET A 145 -7.70 -17.97 -16.33
N GLY A 146 -6.75 -18.90 -16.23
CA GLY A 146 -5.87 -18.99 -15.04
C GLY A 146 -4.89 -17.82 -14.93
N GLU A 147 -4.43 -17.28 -16.06
CA GLU A 147 -3.61 -16.06 -16.08
C GLU A 147 -4.44 -14.86 -15.63
N TYR A 148 -5.70 -14.77 -16.06
CA TYR A 148 -6.62 -13.71 -15.62
C TYR A 148 -6.87 -13.73 -14.12
N THR A 149 -7.13 -14.90 -13.53
CA THR A 149 -7.33 -14.99 -12.07
C THR A 149 -6.05 -14.65 -11.30
N THR A 150 -4.89 -15.11 -11.78
CA THR A 150 -3.59 -14.79 -11.15
C THR A 150 -3.31 -13.30 -11.20
N ALA A 151 -3.51 -12.66 -12.36
CA ALA A 151 -3.30 -11.22 -12.51
C ALA A 151 -4.22 -10.39 -11.59
N LEU A 152 -5.47 -10.83 -11.38
CA LEU A 152 -6.37 -10.17 -10.42
C LEU A 152 -5.89 -10.31 -8.97
N GLU A 153 -5.35 -11.47 -8.60
CA GLU A 153 -4.77 -11.70 -7.27
C GLU A 153 -3.56 -10.79 -7.03
N GLU A 154 -2.59 -10.80 -7.96
CA GLU A 154 -1.38 -9.95 -7.90
C GLU A 154 -1.74 -8.46 -7.83
N MET A 155 -2.66 -8.00 -8.68
CA MET A 155 -3.15 -6.62 -8.64
C MET A 155 -3.79 -6.27 -7.29
N SER A 156 -4.58 -7.18 -6.71
CA SER A 156 -5.18 -6.96 -5.38
C SER A 156 -4.11 -6.85 -4.29
N GLU A 157 -3.06 -7.66 -4.34
CA GLU A 157 -1.92 -7.59 -3.41
C GLU A 157 -1.20 -6.24 -3.53
N SER A 158 -0.95 -5.79 -4.77
CA SER A 158 -0.38 -4.47 -5.04
C SER A 158 -1.23 -3.33 -4.47
N TYR A 159 -2.56 -3.37 -4.63
CA TYR A 159 -3.45 -2.37 -4.03
C TYR A 159 -3.41 -2.40 -2.51
N THR A 160 -3.37 -3.58 -1.89
CA THR A 160 -3.24 -3.69 -0.42
C THR A 160 -1.93 -3.08 0.06
N ALA A 161 -0.81 -3.41 -0.58
CA ALA A 161 0.50 -2.84 -0.24
C ALA A 161 0.51 -1.31 -0.40
N LEU A 162 -0.10 -0.80 -1.47
CA LEU A 162 -0.24 0.64 -1.71
C LEU A 162 -1.08 1.32 -0.63
N MET A 163 -2.20 0.71 -0.22
CA MET A 163 -3.02 1.23 0.88
C MET A 163 -2.28 1.20 2.22
N GLU A 164 -1.51 0.15 2.51
CA GLU A 164 -0.69 0.07 3.73
C GLU A 164 0.40 1.15 3.76
N LEU A 165 0.95 1.49 2.60
CA LEU A 165 1.93 2.58 2.47
C LEU A 165 1.31 3.97 2.67
N CYS A 166 0.03 4.14 2.30
CA CYS A 166 -0.66 5.43 2.28
C CYS A 166 -1.61 5.67 3.47
N GLN A 167 -1.47 4.89 4.54
CA GLN A 167 -2.28 4.96 5.77
C GLN A 167 -1.63 5.79 6.86
#